data_AF-A0A1Z9YBW4-F1
#
_entry.id   AF-A0A1Z9YBW4-F1
#
_cell.length_a   1.000
_cell.length_b   1.000
_cell.length_c   1.000
_cell.angle_alpha   90.00
_cell.angle_beta   90.00
_cell.angle_gamma   90.00
#
_symmetry.space_group_name_H-M   'P 1'
#
loop_
_entity.id
_entity.type
_entity.pdbx_description
1 polymer ?
#
loop_
_entity_poly.entity_id
_entity_poly.type
_entity_poly.pdbx_seq_one_letter_code
_entity_poly.pdbx_strand_id
1 'polypeptide(L)'
;MKEIIIIAVMVAAGIAATAITERTPAPDAERAPVSNIYWSDGDSGRLDGQPFRLANVDSPETGGVGAIGGARCEEEREIGYDAKEFIVELTRNADVQIARSYGADRYGREVVDLNVNGQSLARIGLNAGHYRPWPHDGQRALARKPDWCGSLGIEVAEAG
;
A
#
# COMPACT_ATOMS: atom_id res chain seq x y z
N MET A 1 -65.10 -45.89 36.57
CA MET A 1 -64.53 -44.72 35.89
C MET A 1 -63.01 -44.84 36.06
N LYS A 2 -62.26 -44.93 34.95
CA LYS A 2 -60.82 -45.22 34.93
C LYS A 2 -60.04 -43.93 35.18
N GLU A 3 -59.20 -43.90 36.21
CA GLU A 3 -58.30 -42.79 36.49
C GLU A 3 -57.13 -42.80 35.50
N ILE A 4 -56.89 -41.64 34.87
CA ILE A 4 -55.86 -41.44 33.86
C ILE A 4 -54.61 -40.88 34.57
N ILE A 5 -53.53 -41.64 34.45
CA ILE A 5 -52.18 -41.35 34.92
C ILE A 5 -51.60 -40.18 34.12
N ILE A 6 -51.12 -39.12 34.79
CA ILE A 6 -50.29 -38.07 34.19
C ILE A 6 -48.90 -38.18 34.81
N ILE A 7 -47.97 -38.80 34.08
CA ILE A 7 -46.53 -38.78 34.42
C ILE A 7 -45.92 -37.57 33.71
N ALA A 8 -45.53 -36.57 34.49
CA ALA A 8 -44.78 -35.42 34.03
C ALA A 8 -43.34 -35.81 33.71
N VAL A 9 -42.94 -35.70 32.44
CA VAL A 9 -41.54 -35.85 32.01
C VAL A 9 -40.88 -34.48 32.04
N MET A 10 -39.98 -34.28 33.00
CA MET A 10 -39.14 -33.08 33.12
C MET A 10 -38.07 -33.10 32.03
N VAL A 11 -38.19 -32.23 31.02
CA VAL A 11 -37.14 -31.99 30.02
C VAL A 11 -36.16 -30.98 30.58
N ALA A 12 -34.99 -31.44 31.01
CA ALA A 12 -33.89 -30.55 31.39
C ALA A 12 -33.20 -30.02 30.13
N ALA A 13 -33.50 -28.77 29.75
CA ALA A 13 -32.77 -28.06 28.71
C ALA A 13 -31.47 -27.50 29.30
N GLY A 14 -30.35 -28.18 29.02
CA GLY A 14 -29.01 -27.67 29.33
C GLY A 14 -28.65 -26.53 28.38
N ILE A 15 -28.66 -25.30 28.88
CA ILE A 15 -28.17 -24.13 28.14
C ILE A 15 -26.65 -24.16 28.24
N ALA A 16 -25.97 -24.59 27.18
CA ALA A 16 -24.53 -24.40 27.04
C ALA A 16 -24.26 -22.94 26.70
N ALA A 17 -23.84 -22.16 27.69
CA ALA A 17 -23.36 -20.80 27.48
C ALA A 17 -22.00 -20.87 26.75
N THR A 18 -22.01 -20.66 25.44
CA THR A 18 -20.80 -20.42 24.66
C THR A 18 -20.28 -19.04 25.04
N ALA A 19 -19.19 -19.00 25.81
CA ALA A 19 -18.43 -17.79 26.03
C ALA A 19 -17.85 -17.32 24.69
N ILE A 20 -18.51 -16.34 24.08
CA ILE A 20 -17.95 -15.54 22.99
C ILE A 20 -16.76 -14.76 23.57
N THR A 21 -15.56 -15.28 23.35
CA THR A 21 -14.33 -14.52 23.61
C THR A 21 -14.27 -13.43 22.55
N GLU A 22 -14.55 -12.20 22.95
CA GLU A 22 -14.30 -11.03 22.12
C GLU A 22 -12.78 -10.92 21.97
N ARG A 23 -12.28 -11.37 20.81
CA ARG A 23 -10.88 -11.22 20.45
C ARG A 23 -10.62 -9.73 20.23
N THR A 24 -10.15 -9.07 21.28
CA THR A 24 -9.61 -7.71 21.17
C THR A 24 -8.53 -7.75 20.08
N PRO A 25 -8.64 -6.95 19.00
CA PRO A 25 -7.56 -6.86 18.03
C PRO A 25 -6.31 -6.40 18.80
N ALA A 26 -5.20 -7.10 18.59
CA ALA A 26 -3.93 -6.65 19.13
C ALA A 26 -3.72 -5.19 18.68
N PRO A 27 -3.20 -4.30 19.54
CA PRO A 27 -2.76 -2.99 19.07
C PRO A 27 -1.83 -3.24 17.88
N ASP A 28 -2.05 -2.52 16.77
CA ASP A 28 -1.14 -2.55 15.62
C ASP A 28 0.26 -2.40 16.19
N ALA A 29 1.05 -3.49 16.14
CA ALA A 29 2.39 -3.48 16.68
C ALA A 29 3.09 -2.34 15.96
N GLU A 30 3.40 -1.27 16.69
CA GLU A 30 4.07 -0.09 16.17
C GLU A 30 5.34 -0.58 15.49
N ARG A 31 5.28 -0.67 14.16
CA ARG A 31 6.29 -1.37 13.38
C ARG A 31 7.53 -0.52 13.48
N ALA A 32 8.65 -1.13 13.88
CA ALA A 32 9.89 -0.42 14.09
C ALA A 32 10.20 0.51 12.89
N PRO A 33 10.74 1.71 13.13
CA PRO A 33 11.08 2.65 12.07
C PRO A 33 12.02 1.99 11.06
N VAL A 34 11.83 2.31 9.79
CA VAL A 34 12.68 1.81 8.70
C VAL A 34 14.08 2.38 8.91
N SER A 35 15.09 1.51 9.03
CA SER A 35 16.45 1.94 9.32
C SER A 35 17.22 2.32 8.05
N ASN A 36 16.94 1.64 6.94
CA ASN A 36 17.57 1.90 5.66
C ASN A 36 16.56 1.79 4.51
N ILE A 37 16.56 2.78 3.62
CA ILE A 37 15.74 2.80 2.43
C ILE A 37 16.61 2.98 1.18
N TYR A 38 16.36 2.15 0.17
CA TYR A 38 16.92 2.28 -1.17
C TYR A 38 15.78 2.39 -2.17
N TRP A 39 15.85 3.35 -3.08
CA TRP A 39 14.86 3.55 -4.15
C TRP A 39 15.43 3.07 -5.50
N SER A 40 14.73 2.15 -6.15
CA SER A 40 15.04 1.72 -7.52
C SER A 40 14.58 2.77 -8.53
N ASP A 41 13.37 3.26 -8.33
CA ASP A 41 12.63 4.30 -9.05
C ASP A 41 11.81 5.09 -8.00
N GLY A 42 10.81 5.89 -8.43
CA GLY A 42 10.07 6.74 -7.50
C GLY A 42 9.07 6.01 -6.60
N ASP A 43 8.67 4.76 -6.88
CA ASP A 43 7.63 4.05 -6.11
C ASP A 43 8.02 2.63 -5.64
N SER A 44 9.24 2.17 -5.95
CA SER A 44 9.71 0.86 -5.56
C SER A 44 11.18 0.85 -5.15
N GLY A 45 11.56 -0.17 -4.38
CA GLY A 45 12.89 -0.19 -3.78
C GLY A 45 13.10 -1.30 -2.77
N ARG A 46 13.92 -1.02 -1.76
CA ARG A 46 14.17 -1.88 -0.60
C ARG A 46 14.04 -1.13 0.72
N LEU A 47 13.29 -1.70 1.67
CA LEU A 47 13.24 -1.29 3.08
C LEU A 47 14.02 -2.33 3.88
N ASP A 48 15.09 -1.93 4.55
CA ASP A 48 15.98 -2.82 5.30
C ASP A 48 16.44 -4.05 4.49
N GLY A 49 16.70 -3.82 3.20
CA GLY A 49 17.10 -4.85 2.23
C GLY A 49 15.96 -5.65 1.61
N GLN A 50 14.74 -5.59 2.16
CA GLN A 50 13.56 -6.30 1.65
C GLN A 50 12.88 -5.52 0.53
N PRO A 51 12.55 -6.15 -0.60
CA PRO A 51 11.96 -5.45 -1.73
C PRO A 51 10.53 -4.98 -1.42
N PHE A 52 10.19 -3.79 -1.87
CA PHE A 52 8.85 -3.21 -1.70
C PHE A 52 8.37 -2.48 -2.95
N ARG A 53 7.07 -2.19 -3.00
CA ARG A 53 6.47 -1.14 -3.82
C ARG A 53 5.42 -0.39 -3.03
N LEU A 54 5.18 0.86 -3.40
CA LEU A 54 4.09 1.64 -2.84
C LEU A 54 2.73 1.07 -3.28
N ALA A 55 1.75 1.16 -2.38
CA ALA A 55 0.38 0.79 -2.65
C ALA A 55 -0.37 1.95 -3.35
N ASN A 56 -1.25 1.59 -4.28
CA ASN A 56 -2.27 2.48 -4.87
C ASN A 56 -1.78 3.73 -5.63
N VAL A 57 -0.48 3.89 -5.81
CA VAL A 57 0.15 4.91 -6.65
C VAL A 57 1.10 4.24 -7.63
N ASP A 58 1.47 5.00 -8.65
CA ASP A 58 2.47 4.64 -9.65
C ASP A 58 3.41 5.83 -9.87
N SER A 59 4.68 5.55 -10.11
CA SER A 59 5.72 6.51 -10.51
C SER A 59 6.20 6.22 -11.95
N PRO A 60 6.69 7.22 -12.70
CA PRO A 60 7.37 6.95 -13.96
C PRO A 60 8.62 6.06 -13.77
N GLU A 61 8.88 5.20 -14.74
CA GLU A 61 9.93 4.19 -14.70
C GLU A 61 11.32 4.78 -15.05
N THR A 62 12.38 4.31 -14.39
CA THR A 62 13.77 4.75 -14.67
C THR A 62 14.59 3.78 -15.53
N GLY A 63 14.04 2.58 -15.75
CA GLY A 63 14.70 1.53 -16.54
C GLY A 63 14.83 1.90 -18.02
N GLY A 64 15.78 1.28 -18.72
CA GLY A 64 16.03 1.54 -20.14
C GLY A 64 14.79 1.34 -21.00
N VAL A 65 14.62 2.19 -22.01
CA VAL A 65 13.42 2.19 -22.87
C VAL A 65 13.26 0.84 -23.58
N GLY A 66 12.06 0.26 -23.46
CA GLY A 66 11.71 -1.04 -24.06
C GLY A 66 12.24 -2.27 -23.31
N ALA A 67 12.95 -2.09 -22.18
CA ALA A 67 13.29 -3.19 -21.29
C ALA A 67 12.03 -3.73 -20.59
N ILE A 68 12.09 -4.98 -20.12
CA ILE A 68 11.01 -5.56 -19.31
C ILE A 68 10.93 -4.77 -18.00
N GLY A 69 9.83 -4.04 -17.81
CA GLY A 69 9.66 -3.14 -16.66
C GLY A 69 10.49 -1.86 -16.72
N GLY A 70 11.00 -1.49 -17.90
CA GLY A 70 11.62 -0.18 -18.12
C GLY A 70 10.61 0.87 -18.60
N ALA A 71 11.12 2.08 -18.84
CA ALA A 71 10.32 3.16 -19.42
C ALA A 71 9.79 2.78 -20.82
N ARG A 72 8.63 3.33 -21.18
CA ARG A 72 8.03 3.16 -22.51
C ARG A 72 8.61 4.14 -23.54
N CYS A 73 9.06 5.30 -23.08
CA CYS A 73 9.67 6.36 -23.88
C CYS A 73 10.74 7.09 -23.05
N GLU A 74 11.58 7.89 -23.70
CA GLU A 74 12.64 8.63 -23.00
C GLU A 74 12.08 9.75 -22.11
N GLU A 75 10.94 10.33 -22.48
CA GLU A 75 10.27 11.35 -21.67
C GLU A 75 9.79 10.78 -20.32
N GLU A 76 9.25 9.56 -20.30
CA GLU A 76 8.91 8.86 -19.05
C GLU A 76 10.16 8.62 -18.21
N ARG A 77 11.28 8.30 -18.85
CA ARG A 77 12.53 8.01 -18.16
C ARG A 77 13.15 9.24 -17.51
N GLU A 78 13.09 10.39 -18.20
CA GLU A 78 13.54 11.68 -17.69
C GLU A 78 12.78 12.06 -16.42
N ILE A 79 11.45 12.13 -16.49
CA ILE A 79 10.62 12.45 -15.32
C ILE A 79 10.66 11.34 -14.25
N GLY A 80 11.01 10.11 -14.63
CA GLY A 80 11.27 9.00 -13.71
C GLY A 80 12.52 9.24 -12.87
N TYR A 81 13.57 9.83 -13.44
CA TYR A 81 14.74 10.25 -12.68
C TYR A 81 14.40 11.40 -11.73
N ASP A 82 13.59 12.36 -12.15
CA ASP A 82 13.12 13.45 -11.28
C ASP A 82 12.29 12.91 -10.11
N ALA A 83 11.36 11.98 -10.37
CA ALA A 83 10.56 11.32 -9.33
C ALA A 83 11.44 10.53 -8.34
N LYS A 84 12.48 9.86 -8.85
CA LYS A 84 13.45 9.16 -8.02
C LYS A 84 14.28 10.12 -7.16
N GLU A 85 14.78 11.21 -7.73
CA GLU A 85 15.52 12.22 -6.97
C GLU A 85 14.65 12.82 -5.87
N PHE A 86 13.42 13.22 -6.22
CA PHE A 86 12.44 13.72 -5.27
C PHE A 86 12.25 12.78 -4.08
N ILE A 87 12.01 11.49 -4.32
CA ILE A 87 11.72 10.57 -3.22
C ILE A 87 12.95 10.25 -2.38
N VAL A 88 14.13 10.21 -2.99
CA VAL A 88 15.40 10.06 -2.28
C VAL A 88 15.64 11.26 -1.36
N GLU A 89 15.43 12.48 -1.84
CA GLU A 89 15.57 13.68 -1.01
C GLU A 89 14.51 13.75 0.09
N LEU A 90 13.25 13.44 -0.23
CA LEU A 90 12.14 13.43 0.75
C LEU A 90 12.41 12.47 1.92
N THR A 91 13.04 11.34 1.63
CA THR A 91 13.31 10.28 2.63
C THR A 91 14.70 10.37 3.26
N ARG A 92 15.57 11.27 2.77
CA ARG A 92 16.92 11.44 3.30
C ARG A 92 16.87 12.00 4.72
N ASN A 93 17.40 11.22 5.68
CA ASN A 93 17.42 11.55 7.11
C ASN A 93 16.03 11.83 7.71
N ALA A 94 14.97 11.30 7.11
CA ALA A 94 13.61 11.44 7.60
C ALA A 94 13.17 10.20 8.40
N ASP A 95 12.19 10.37 9.28
CA ASP A 95 11.54 9.25 9.96
C ASP A 95 10.56 8.57 8.99
N VAL A 96 10.94 7.39 8.47
CA VAL A 96 10.11 6.62 7.54
C VAL A 96 9.53 5.40 8.25
N GLN A 97 8.22 5.25 8.14
CA GLN A 97 7.47 4.16 8.79
C GLN A 97 6.53 3.49 7.81
N ILE A 98 6.40 2.16 7.91
CA ILE A 98 5.35 1.42 7.20
C ILE A 98 4.03 1.69 7.91
N ALA A 99 3.18 2.50 7.30
CA ALA A 99 1.84 2.80 7.81
C ALA A 99 0.90 1.59 7.65
N ARG A 100 1.06 0.83 6.55
CA ARG A 100 0.29 -0.38 6.30
C ARG A 100 1.04 -1.35 5.40
N SER A 101 0.91 -2.64 5.68
CA SER A 101 1.33 -3.75 4.82
C SER A 101 0.11 -4.41 4.17
N TYR A 102 0.24 -4.79 2.90
CA TYR A 102 -0.78 -5.54 2.17
C TYR A 102 -0.32 -6.95 1.78
N GLY A 103 0.89 -7.34 2.19
CA GLY A 103 1.53 -8.59 1.82
C GLY A 103 2.31 -8.48 0.50
N ALA A 104 2.93 -9.59 0.13
CA ALA A 104 3.75 -9.67 -1.06
C ALA A 104 2.91 -9.68 -2.36
N ASP A 105 3.38 -8.97 -3.37
CA ASP A 105 2.90 -9.10 -4.74
C ASP A 105 3.46 -10.37 -5.42
N ARG A 106 3.03 -10.63 -6.67
CA ARG A 106 3.48 -11.81 -7.44
C ARG A 106 4.98 -11.86 -7.72
N TYR A 107 5.71 -10.78 -7.49
CA TYR A 107 7.17 -10.67 -7.67
C TYR A 107 7.91 -10.75 -6.33
N GLY A 108 7.21 -10.97 -5.21
CA GLY A 108 7.79 -11.05 -3.88
C GLY A 108 8.11 -9.68 -3.25
N ARG A 109 7.59 -8.58 -3.80
CA ARG A 109 7.73 -7.24 -3.20
C ARG A 109 6.62 -7.04 -2.17
N GLU A 110 6.96 -6.59 -0.97
CA GLU A 110 5.94 -6.17 -0.01
C GLU A 110 5.22 -4.92 -0.53
N VAL A 111 3.89 -4.96 -0.57
CA VAL A 111 3.08 -3.80 -0.97
C VAL A 111 2.76 -2.98 0.29
N VAL A 112 3.17 -1.72 0.31
CA VAL A 112 3.11 -0.89 1.53
C VAL A 112 2.55 0.50 1.29
N ASP A 113 1.88 1.04 2.32
CA ASP A 113 1.79 2.48 2.53
C ASP A 113 2.94 2.93 3.43
N LEU A 114 3.60 4.02 3.05
CA LEU A 114 4.66 4.64 3.85
C LEU A 114 4.21 6.01 4.40
N ASN A 115 4.64 6.29 5.62
CA ASN A 115 4.67 7.63 6.18
C ASN A 115 6.11 8.14 6.22
N VAL A 116 6.27 9.44 6.01
CA VAL A 116 7.52 10.18 6.22
C VAL A 116 7.22 11.35 7.17
N ASN A 117 7.94 11.43 8.29
CA ASN A 117 7.73 12.41 9.36
C ASN A 117 6.24 12.52 9.79
N GLY A 118 5.56 11.36 9.90
CA GLY A 118 4.15 11.28 10.28
C GLY A 118 3.13 11.64 9.17
N GLN A 119 3.57 11.93 7.95
CA GLN A 119 2.70 12.26 6.82
C GLN A 119 2.72 11.17 5.75
N SER A 120 1.59 10.94 5.07
CA SER A 120 1.51 9.99 3.96
C SER A 120 2.46 10.38 2.82
N LEU A 121 3.46 9.55 2.56
CA LEU A 121 4.45 9.74 1.50
C LEU A 121 3.78 9.74 0.12
N ALA A 122 2.83 8.81 -0.10
CA ALA A 122 2.06 8.75 -1.34
C ALA A 122 1.30 10.06 -1.61
N ARG A 123 0.71 10.70 -0.59
CA ARG A 123 0.01 11.97 -0.77
C ARG A 123 0.96 13.12 -1.10
N ILE A 124 2.15 13.16 -0.51
CA ILE A 124 3.15 14.17 -0.84
C ILE A 124 3.57 14.02 -2.31
N GLY A 125 3.90 12.81 -2.77
CA GLY A 125 4.30 12.58 -4.17
C GLY A 125 3.17 12.81 -5.19
N LEU A 126 1.91 12.51 -4.84
CA LEU A 126 0.75 12.87 -5.67
C LEU A 126 0.63 14.40 -5.82
N ASN A 127 0.75 15.14 -4.71
CA ASN A 127 0.66 16.60 -4.74
C ASN A 127 1.84 17.26 -5.46
N ALA A 128 3.01 16.63 -5.44
CA ALA A 128 4.21 17.10 -6.12
C ALA A 128 4.25 16.71 -7.63
N GLY A 129 3.26 15.96 -8.12
CA GLY A 129 3.21 15.52 -9.52
C GLY A 129 4.11 14.33 -9.88
N HIS A 130 4.80 13.75 -8.90
CA HIS A 130 5.68 12.59 -9.12
C HIS A 130 4.93 11.25 -9.12
N TYR A 131 3.70 11.22 -8.61
CA TYR A 131 2.85 10.04 -8.62
C TYR A 131 1.53 10.27 -9.33
N ARG A 132 0.94 9.19 -9.83
CA ARG A 132 -0.46 9.13 -10.27
C ARG A 132 -1.23 8.04 -9.53
N PRO A 133 -2.54 8.21 -9.32
CA PRO A 133 -3.35 7.16 -8.71
C PRO A 133 -3.33 5.88 -9.54
N TRP A 134 -3.03 4.75 -8.89
CA TRP A 134 -3.11 3.43 -9.50
C TRP A 134 -3.70 2.42 -8.50
N PRO A 135 -5.01 2.54 -8.22
CA PRO A 135 -5.65 1.81 -7.12
C PRO A 135 -5.71 0.30 -7.37
N HIS A 136 -5.63 -0.48 -6.29
CA HIS A 136 -5.69 -1.93 -6.30
C HIS A 136 -6.74 -2.49 -5.33
N ASP A 137 -7.30 -3.63 -5.70
CA ASP A 137 -8.09 -4.52 -4.85
C ASP A 137 -7.31 -5.84 -4.68
N GLY A 138 -6.59 -5.94 -3.55
CA GLY A 138 -5.55 -6.96 -3.38
C GLY A 138 -4.45 -6.82 -4.43
N GLN A 139 -4.17 -7.88 -5.17
CA GLN A 139 -3.19 -7.87 -6.26
C GLN A 139 -3.75 -7.34 -7.60
N ARG A 140 -5.05 -7.06 -7.68
CA ARG A 140 -5.72 -6.65 -8.93
C ARG A 140 -5.75 -5.14 -9.05
N ALA A 141 -5.10 -4.60 -10.08
CA ALA A 141 -5.26 -3.19 -10.43
C ALA A 141 -6.72 -2.89 -10.84
N LEU A 142 -7.26 -1.79 -10.33
CA LEU A 142 -8.61 -1.31 -10.64
C LEU A 142 -8.63 -0.34 -11.83
N ALA A 143 -7.47 0.17 -12.22
CA ALA A 143 -7.28 1.04 -13.37
C ALA A 143 -6.09 0.58 -14.21
N ARG A 144 -6.01 1.08 -15.45
CA ARG A 144 -4.81 0.92 -16.26
C ARG A 144 -3.63 1.62 -15.58
N LYS A 145 -2.42 1.08 -15.74
CA LYS A 145 -1.20 1.75 -15.29
C LYS A 145 -1.14 3.14 -15.95
N PRO A 146 -0.86 4.22 -15.20
CA PRO A 146 -0.73 5.56 -15.77
C PRO A 146 0.22 5.60 -16.96
N ASP A 147 -0.07 6.49 -17.92
CA ASP A 147 0.79 6.71 -19.08
C ASP A 147 1.66 7.94 -18.87
N TRP A 148 2.96 7.73 -18.72
CA TRP A 148 3.92 8.77 -18.38
C TRP A 148 4.55 9.43 -19.61
N CYS A 149 4.36 8.85 -20.80
CA CYS A 149 4.79 9.45 -22.05
C CYS A 149 3.96 10.71 -22.38
N GLY A 150 4.65 11.81 -22.69
CA GLY A 150 4.01 13.09 -23.06
C GLY A 150 3.45 13.90 -21.88
N SER A 151 3.84 13.59 -20.64
CA SER A 151 3.34 14.27 -19.44
C SER A 151 3.97 15.64 -19.16
N LEU A 152 5.05 16.01 -19.84
CA LEU A 152 5.67 17.35 -19.79
C LEU A 152 4.80 18.47 -20.40
N GLY A 153 3.62 18.15 -20.94
CA GLY A 153 2.76 19.09 -21.67
C GLY A 153 1.60 19.72 -20.88
N ILE A 154 1.39 19.37 -19.61
CA ILE A 154 0.26 19.88 -18.82
C ILE A 154 0.74 20.21 -17.40
N GLU A 155 1.21 21.44 -17.18
CA GLU A 155 1.04 22.24 -15.93
C GLU A 155 2.02 23.44 -15.89
N VAL A 156 1.79 24.41 -16.76
CA VAL A 156 1.86 25.83 -16.38
C VAL A 156 0.49 26.44 -16.69
N ALA A 157 -0.48 26.07 -15.87
CA ALA A 157 -1.73 26.82 -15.76
C ALA A 157 -1.62 27.70 -14.51
N GLU A 158 -0.95 28.84 -14.71
CA GLU A 158 -1.17 30.15 -14.06
C GLU A 158 -2.00 30.13 -12.77
N ALA A 159 -1.34 30.30 -11.63
CA ALA A 159 -1.98 30.85 -10.44
C ALA A 159 -2.26 32.34 -10.69
N GLY A 160 -3.50 32.65 -11.09
CA GLY A 160 -4.07 33.99 -11.11
C GLY A 160 -4.75 34.36 -9.81
#